data_AF-A0A7J7LHA7-F1
#
_entry.id   AF-A0A7J7LHA7-F1
#
_cell.length_a   1.000
_cell.length_b   1.000
_cell.length_c   1.000
_cell.angle_alpha   90.00
_cell.angle_beta   90.00
_cell.angle_gamma   90.00
#
_symmetry.space_group_name_H-M   'P 1'
#
loop_
_entity.id
_entity.type
_entity.pdbx_description
1 polymer ?
#
loop_
_entity_poly.entity_id
_entity_poly.type
_entity_poly.pdbx_seq_one_letter_code
_entity_poly.pdbx_strand_id
1 'polypeptide(L)'
;MFGVDNLCWISAKAASEASKCTEFLRNRDDSIGKSLLQNQTNLVPNVAKLEALRDEYMHFSVDTCSAVLMEYHSTVETITDILLEEGKIKANEIWKIYRSSPRTPQARVDSVDEYGALAYAGR
;
A
#
# COMPACT_ATOMS: atom_id res chain seq x y z
N MET A 1 -6.56 -1.71 -12.78
CA MET A 1 -6.48 -1.56 -14.25
C MET A 1 -6.34 -2.91 -14.93
N PHE A 2 -5.23 -3.65 -14.80
CA PHE A 2 -5.01 -4.89 -15.57
C PHE A 2 -5.36 -6.19 -14.85
N GLY A 3 -5.78 -6.15 -13.58
CA GLY A 3 -6.06 -7.34 -12.78
C GLY A 3 -4.81 -7.96 -12.12
N VAL A 4 -5.03 -8.81 -11.12
CA VAL A 4 -3.96 -9.40 -10.28
C VAL A 4 -3.04 -10.33 -11.08
N ASP A 5 -3.56 -11.00 -12.09
CA ASP A 5 -2.78 -11.91 -12.96
C ASP A 5 -1.78 -11.16 -13.84
N ASN A 6 -1.92 -9.84 -13.97
CA ASN A 6 -1.08 -8.98 -14.80
C ASN A 6 -0.13 -8.09 -13.97
N LEU A 7 0.16 -8.46 -12.72
CA LEU A 7 1.18 -7.80 -11.91
C LEU A 7 2.57 -8.01 -12.53
N CYS A 8 3.31 -6.92 -12.74
CA CYS A 8 4.62 -6.99 -13.37
C CYS A 8 5.76 -6.99 -12.34
N TRP A 9 6.84 -7.70 -12.67
CA TRP A 9 8.03 -7.83 -11.83
C TRP A 9 8.75 -6.49 -11.56
N ILE A 10 8.51 -5.46 -12.37
CA ILE A 10 9.11 -4.12 -12.20
C ILE A 10 8.66 -3.48 -10.88
N SER A 11 7.47 -3.86 -10.39
CA SER A 11 6.95 -3.42 -9.09
C SER A 11 7.70 -3.98 -7.87
N ALA A 12 8.53 -5.02 -8.05
CA ALA A 12 9.21 -5.72 -6.95
C ALA A 12 10.10 -4.79 -6.12
N LYS A 13 10.77 -3.82 -6.76
CA LYS A 13 11.61 -2.84 -6.06
C LYS A 13 10.77 -1.93 -5.15
N ALA A 14 9.67 -1.38 -5.68
CA ALA A 14 8.77 -0.52 -4.92
C ALA A 14 8.11 -1.29 -3.76
N ALA A 15 7.71 -2.55 -3.99
CA ALA A 15 7.18 -3.41 -2.93
C ALA A 15 8.21 -3.67 -1.81
N SER A 16 9.47 -3.92 -2.16
CA SER A 16 10.55 -4.11 -1.18
C SER A 16 10.83 -2.83 -0.38
N GLU A 17 10.82 -1.67 -1.02
CA GLU A 17 11.00 -0.37 -0.37
C GLU A 17 9.84 -0.03 0.56
N ALA A 18 8.59 -0.26 0.12
CA ALA A 18 7.40 -0.09 0.96
C ALA A 18 7.45 -1.00 2.19
N SER A 19 7.83 -2.27 2.00
CA SER A 19 8.00 -3.22 3.10
C SER A 19 9.00 -2.72 4.15
N LYS A 20 10.16 -2.20 3.73
CA LYS A 20 11.12 -1.57 4.66
C LYS A 20 10.53 -0.36 5.40
N CYS A 21 9.74 0.47 4.73
CA CYS A 21 9.08 1.62 5.36
C CYS A 21 8.11 1.20 6.48
N THR A 22 7.39 0.08 6.32
CA THR A 22 6.52 -0.44 7.39
C THR A 22 7.30 -0.84 8.64
N GLU A 23 8.55 -1.33 8.49
CA GLU A 23 9.44 -1.63 9.63
C GLU A 23 9.88 -0.37 10.38
N PHE A 24 9.92 0.80 9.71
CA PHE A 24 10.22 2.08 10.35
C PHE A 24 8.99 2.71 11.03
N LEU A 25 7.80 2.59 10.43
CA LEU A 25 6.55 3.05 11.04
C LEU A 25 6.28 2.32 12.36
N ARG A 26 6.59 1.02 12.41
CA ARG A 26 6.63 0.18 13.63
C ARG A 26 7.40 0.81 14.81
N ASN A 27 8.43 1.60 14.55
CA ASN A 27 9.27 2.18 15.59
C ASN A 27 8.73 3.52 16.10
N ARG A 28 7.82 4.17 15.36
CA ARG A 28 7.48 5.58 15.60
C ARG A 28 6.33 5.75 16.59
N ASP A 29 5.20 5.05 16.46
CA ASP A 29 4.03 5.34 17.32
C ASP A 29 3.13 4.16 17.76
N ASP A 30 3.30 2.92 17.28
CA ASP A 30 2.39 1.84 17.67
C ASP A 30 2.78 1.21 19.02
N SER A 31 1.92 1.39 20.03
CA SER A 31 2.12 0.89 21.40
C SER A 31 2.37 -0.62 21.47
N ILE A 32 1.78 -1.38 20.54
CA ILE A 32 1.88 -2.84 20.47
C ILE A 32 3.22 -3.27 19.84
N GLY A 33 3.63 -2.64 18.72
CA GLY A 33 4.92 -2.89 18.08
C GLY A 33 6.11 -2.60 19.00
N LYS A 34 6.04 -1.52 19.79
CA LYS A 34 7.05 -1.18 20.81
C LYS A 34 7.14 -2.22 21.93
N SER A 35 6.00 -2.72 22.41
CA SER A 35 5.96 -3.74 23.49
C SER A 35 6.53 -5.08 23.04
N LEU A 36 6.30 -5.45 21.78
CA LEU A 36 6.80 -6.69 21.19
C LEU A 36 8.33 -6.61 21.03
N LEU A 37 8.86 -5.46 20.63
CA LEU A 37 10.29 -5.24 20.46
C LEU A 37 11.07 -5.09 21.79
N GLN A 38 10.42 -4.77 22.92
CA GLN A 38 11.07 -4.71 24.23
C GLN A 38 11.29 -6.10 24.86
N ASN A 39 10.49 -7.09 24.48
CA ASN A 39 10.55 -8.45 25.02
C ASN A 39 11.60 -9.36 24.32
N GLN A 40 12.75 -8.81 23.91
CA GLN A 40 13.77 -9.48 23.07
C GLN A 40 14.46 -10.71 23.69
N THR A 41 14.07 -11.13 24.88
CA THR A 41 14.59 -12.38 25.47
C THR A 41 14.04 -13.65 24.82
N ASN A 42 13.00 -13.57 23.97
CA ASN A 42 12.45 -14.71 23.20
C ASN A 42 12.27 -14.36 21.71
N LEU A 43 13.29 -14.61 20.87
CA LEU A 43 13.32 -14.16 19.47
C LEU A 43 12.36 -14.92 18.51
N VAL A 44 12.08 -16.20 18.72
CA VAL A 44 11.39 -17.04 17.71
C VAL A 44 9.87 -16.76 17.58
N PRO A 45 9.08 -16.61 18.67
CA PRO A 45 7.64 -16.31 18.56
C PRO A 45 7.34 -14.87 18.11
N ASN A 46 8.38 -14.02 18.09
CA ASN A 46 8.25 -12.60 17.86
C ASN A 46 8.32 -12.28 16.36
N VAL A 47 9.13 -13.02 15.59
CA VAL A 47 9.28 -12.80 14.13
C VAL A 47 7.96 -13.02 13.39
N ALA A 48 7.23 -14.12 13.66
CA ALA A 48 5.95 -14.40 13.00
C ALA A 48 4.90 -13.31 13.25
N LYS A 49 4.87 -12.76 14.47
CA LYS A 49 3.99 -11.63 14.83
C LYS A 49 4.40 -10.33 14.14
N LEU A 50 5.71 -10.10 13.97
CA LEU A 50 6.23 -8.95 13.24
C LEU A 50 5.95 -9.04 11.75
N GLU A 51 6.05 -10.24 11.17
CA GLU A 51 5.68 -10.49 9.77
C GLU A 51 4.18 -10.28 9.56
N ALA A 52 3.33 -10.79 10.46
CA ALA A 52 1.89 -10.60 10.38
C ALA A 52 1.47 -9.13 10.42
N LEU A 53 2.08 -8.32 11.31
CA LEU A 53 1.84 -6.88 11.33
C LEU A 53 2.30 -6.20 10.04
N ARG A 54 3.51 -6.53 9.56
CA ARG A 54 4.05 -5.99 8.31
C ARG A 54 3.10 -6.28 7.14
N ASP A 55 2.60 -7.51 7.06
CA ASP A 55 1.72 -7.95 5.99
C ASP A 55 0.36 -7.24 6.07
N GLU A 56 -0.17 -7.00 7.27
CA GLU A 56 -1.40 -6.23 7.50
C GLU A 56 -1.26 -4.76 7.03
N TYR A 57 -0.17 -4.08 7.39
CA TYR A 57 0.07 -2.71 6.90
C TYR A 57 0.29 -2.65 5.38
N MET A 58 0.97 -3.65 4.81
CA MET A 58 1.14 -3.76 3.36
C MET A 58 -0.20 -3.97 2.67
N HIS A 59 -1.05 -4.84 3.20
CA HIS A 59 -2.39 -5.10 2.69
C HIS A 59 -3.24 -3.83 2.70
N PHE A 60 -3.34 -3.16 3.85
CA PHE A 60 -4.02 -1.87 3.99
C PHE A 60 -3.52 -0.82 2.98
N SER A 61 -2.21 -0.72 2.81
CA SER A 61 -1.59 0.24 1.89
C SER A 61 -1.94 -0.07 0.43
N VAL A 62 -1.88 -1.34 0.03
CA VAL A 62 -2.23 -1.79 -1.33
C VAL A 62 -3.70 -1.56 -1.63
N ASP A 63 -4.59 -1.87 -0.68
CA ASP A 63 -6.02 -1.64 -0.83
C ASP A 63 -6.34 -0.16 -0.95
N THR A 64 -5.71 0.67 -0.14
CA THR A 64 -5.83 2.14 -0.21
C THR A 64 -5.40 2.66 -1.58
N CYS A 65 -4.21 2.27 -2.05
CA CYS A 65 -3.73 2.67 -3.36
C CYS A 65 -4.65 2.17 -4.49
N SER A 66 -5.15 0.95 -4.39
CA SER A 66 -6.07 0.36 -5.37
C SER A 66 -7.40 1.10 -5.41
N ALA A 67 -7.98 1.44 -4.26
CA ALA A 67 -9.21 2.20 -4.17
C ALA A 67 -9.07 3.60 -4.79
N VAL A 68 -7.95 4.29 -4.54
CA VAL A 68 -7.64 5.58 -5.18
C VAL A 68 -7.49 5.42 -6.69
N LEU A 69 -6.73 4.43 -7.16
CA LEU A 69 -6.55 4.21 -8.60
C LEU A 69 -7.88 3.92 -9.32
N MET A 70 -8.81 3.24 -8.65
CA MET A 70 -10.15 2.98 -9.20
C MET A 70 -11.04 4.24 -9.20
N GLU A 71 -10.98 5.07 -8.15
CA GLU A 71 -11.66 6.38 -8.13
C GLU A 71 -11.24 7.26 -9.32
N TYR A 72 -9.95 7.24 -9.64
CA TYR A 72 -9.35 8.05 -10.71
C TYR A 72 -9.11 7.28 -12.02
N HIS A 73 -9.79 6.15 -12.24
CA HIS A 73 -9.53 5.27 -13.39
C HIS A 73 -9.48 6.03 -14.73
N SER A 74 -10.52 6.81 -15.04
CA SER A 74 -10.62 7.60 -16.27
C SER A 74 -9.50 8.65 -16.40
N THR A 75 -9.05 9.21 -15.27
CA THR A 75 -7.92 10.16 -15.24
C THR A 75 -6.63 9.46 -15.63
N VAL A 76 -6.38 8.28 -15.05
CA VAL A 76 -5.17 7.50 -15.30
C VAL A 76 -5.13 6.99 -16.74
N GLU A 77 -6.26 6.54 -17.29
CA GLU A 77 -6.37 6.18 -18.72
C GLU A 77 -5.99 7.36 -19.62
N THR A 78 -6.59 8.54 -19.41
CA THR A 78 -6.30 9.73 -20.21
C THR A 78 -4.81 10.11 -20.16
N ILE A 79 -4.20 10.07 -18.97
CA ILE A 79 -2.76 10.35 -18.81
C ILE A 79 -1.93 9.29 -19.53
N THR A 80 -2.35 8.02 -19.48
CA THR A 80 -1.65 6.92 -20.13
C THR A 80 -1.70 7.07 -21.66
N ASP A 81 -2.84 7.43 -22.23
CA ASP A 81 -2.99 7.65 -23.67
C ASP A 81 -2.05 8.76 -24.17
N ILE A 82 -2.02 9.90 -23.48
CA ILE A 82 -1.09 11.01 -23.80
C ILE A 82 0.36 10.56 -23.69
N LEU A 83 0.72 9.80 -22.65
CA LEU A 83 2.07 9.27 -22.47
C LEU A 83 2.46 8.26 -23.57
N LEU A 84 1.53 7.47 -24.08
CA LEU A 84 1.77 6.54 -25.17
C LEU A 84 1.99 7.27 -26.50
N GLU A 85 1.24 8.34 -26.76
CA GLU A 85 1.34 9.13 -28.00
C GLU A 85 2.56 10.07 -28.00
N GLU A 86 2.76 10.82 -26.92
CA GLU A 86 3.78 11.88 -26.86
C GLU A 86 5.08 11.45 -26.19
N GLY A 87 5.07 10.33 -25.43
CA GLY A 87 6.20 9.84 -24.65
C GLY A 87 6.54 10.66 -23.41
N LYS A 88 5.86 11.78 -23.18
CA LYS A 88 6.08 12.69 -22.04
C LYS A 88 4.82 13.50 -21.76
N ILE A 89 4.66 13.91 -20.51
CA ILE A 89 3.58 14.80 -20.08
C ILE A 89 4.09 15.71 -18.97
N LYS A 90 3.60 16.95 -18.89
CA LYS A 90 4.03 17.89 -17.84
C LYS A 90 3.16 17.73 -16.59
N ALA A 91 3.74 17.99 -15.41
CA ALA A 91 3.03 17.90 -14.14
C ALA A 91 1.80 18.84 -14.04
N ASN A 92 1.88 20.04 -14.62
CA ASN A 92 0.76 20.98 -14.65
C ASN A 92 -0.40 20.49 -15.52
N GLU A 93 -0.12 19.67 -16.52
CA GLU A 93 -1.11 19.08 -17.42
C GLU A 93 -1.78 17.89 -16.75
N ILE A 94 -1.02 17.01 -16.10
CA ILE A 94 -1.56 15.95 -15.23
C ILE A 94 -2.56 16.56 -14.22
N TRP A 95 -2.19 17.68 -13.59
CA TRP A 95 -3.05 18.34 -12.61
C TRP A 95 -4.34 18.90 -13.21
N LYS A 96 -4.29 19.40 -14.44
CA LYS A 96 -5.49 19.86 -15.15
C LYS A 96 -6.43 18.69 -15.42
N ILE A 97 -5.91 17.59 -15.95
CA ILE A 97 -6.68 16.37 -16.23
C ILE A 97 -7.35 15.87 -14.95
N TYR A 98 -6.58 15.74 -13.87
CA TYR A 98 -7.09 15.31 -12.56
C TYR A 98 -8.24 16.17 -12.01
N ARG A 99 -8.23 17.48 -12.27
CA ARG A 99 -9.32 18.38 -11.84
C ARG A 99 -10.54 18.33 -12.74
N SER A 100 -10.36 18.04 -14.03
CA SER A 100 -11.45 18.01 -15.01
C SER A 100 -12.13 16.66 -15.13
N SER A 101 -11.46 15.58 -14.76
CA SER A 101 -11.96 14.22 -14.95
C SER A 101 -13.08 13.87 -13.96
N PRO A 102 -14.10 13.10 -14.40
CA PRO A 102 -15.14 12.59 -13.52
C PRO A 102 -14.55 11.60 -12.50
N ARG A 103 -15.14 11.57 -11.30
CA ARG A 103 -14.70 10.69 -10.21
C ARG A 103 -15.77 9.65 -9.92
N THR A 104 -15.33 8.42 -9.71
CA THR A 104 -16.17 7.36 -9.18
C THR A 104 -16.09 7.39 -7.65
N PRO A 105 -17.18 7.13 -6.90
CA PRO A 105 -17.10 7.01 -5.45
C PRO A 105 -16.02 6.00 -5.05
N GLN A 106 -15.14 6.41 -4.13
CA GLN A 106 -14.06 5.55 -3.65
C GLN A 106 -14.64 4.34 -2.91
N ALA A 107 -14.11 3.16 -3.22
CA ALA A 107 -14.45 1.95 -2.47
C ALA A 107 -14.03 2.10 -1.00
N ARG A 108 -14.83 1.55 -0.10
CA ARG A 108 -14.48 1.50 1.32
C ARG A 108 -13.24 0.63 1.50
N VAL A 109 -12.26 1.16 2.22
CA VAL A 109 -11.06 0.44 2.66
C VAL A 109 -11.17 0.25 4.17
N ASP A 110 -11.00 -0.97 4.63
CA ASP A 110 -11.02 -1.28 6.05
C ASP A 110 -9.75 -0.77 6.73
N SER A 111 -9.86 -0.35 7.99
CA SER A 111 -8.69 0.08 8.77
C SER A 111 -7.81 -1.10 9.13
N VAL A 112 -6.51 -0.85 9.34
CA VAL A 112 -5.53 -1.82 9.84
C VAL A 112 -6.06 -2.54 11.09
N ASP A 113 -6.13 -3.88 11.06
CA ASP A 113 -6.48 -4.71 12.20
C ASP A 113 -5.24 -5.36 12.84
N GLU A 114 -4.48 -4.54 13.58
CA GLU A 114 -3.28 -5.01 14.28
C GLU A 114 -3.55 -6.13 15.28
N TYR A 115 -4.71 -6.10 15.95
CA TYR A 115 -5.06 -7.08 16.96
C TYR A 115 -5.40 -8.43 16.30
N GLY A 116 -6.20 -8.43 15.24
CA GLY A 116 -6.51 -9.62 14.46
C GLY A 116 -5.26 -10.27 13.86
N ALA A 117 -4.37 -9.46 13.27
CA ALA A 117 -3.10 -9.93 12.70
C ALA A 117 -2.24 -10.65 13.76
N LEU A 118 -2.12 -10.08 14.96
CA LEU A 118 -1.33 -10.66 16.06
C LEU A 118 -1.98 -11.89 16.69
N ALA A 119 -3.31 -11.90 16.80
CA ALA A 119 -4.06 -13.05 17.30
C ALA A 119 -3.93 -14.26 16.36
N TYR A 120 -3.88 -14.03 15.05
CA TYR A 120 -3.69 -15.09 14.05
C TYR A 120 -2.27 -15.65 14.05
N ALA A 121 -1.25 -14.81 14.21
CA ALA A 121 0.16 -15.21 14.26
C ALA A 121 0.57 -15.97 15.54
N GLY A 122 -0.29 -15.99 16.56
CA GLY A 122 -0.06 -16.70 17.82
C GLY A 122 -0.63 -18.13 17.88
N ARG A 123 -1.27 -18.61 16.81
CA ARG A 123 -1.73 -20.00 16.65
C ARG A 123 -0.66 -20.85 15.97
#